data_AF-A0A257PHL7-F1
#
_entry.id   AF-A0A257PHL7-F1
#
_cell.length_a   1.000
_cell.length_b   1.000
_cell.length_c   1.000
_cell.angle_alpha   90.00
_cell.angle_beta   90.00
_cell.angle_gamma   90.00
#
_symmetry.space_group_name_H-M   'P 1'
#
loop_
_entity.id
_entity.type
_entity.pdbx_description
1 polymer ?
#
loop_
_entity_poly.entity_id
_entity_poly.type
_entity_poly.pdbx_seq_one_letter_code
_entity_poly.pdbx_strand_id
1 'polypeptide(L)'
;GTIEHLMAALAASRIDDVIVEVNAPELPIFDGSAAPFLFLIESAGLTDHEGTRETIEILRNVRVERDGAFAELRPHGLGGAGFDLSLAIDFAAAAIGAQAYRLTLTPDAFAAELAAARTFTQAAEIEALRAAGLAKGGSLANAIVVDGAKILNPEGLRFDNEFVRHKLLDVVGDLALAGAAISGRFFGSRTGHALNNALLHALFADPANYRRTRAAQAEALQLSAA
;
A
#
# COMPACT_ATOMS: atom_id res chain seq x y z
N GLY A 1 -0.89 -9.06 -13.08
CA GLY A 1 -0.94 -9.72 -11.78
C GLY A 1 -0.80 -8.70 -10.67
N THR A 2 -1.62 -8.86 -9.64
CA THR A 2 -1.67 -8.06 -8.40
C THR A 2 -0.46 -8.40 -7.54
N ILE A 3 0.50 -7.48 -7.41
CA ILE A 3 1.67 -7.61 -6.51
C ILE A 3 1.57 -6.68 -5.30
N GLU A 4 0.76 -5.64 -5.42
CA GLU A 4 0.62 -4.53 -4.49
C GLU A 4 0.27 -4.98 -3.06
N HIS A 5 -0.59 -5.98 -2.88
CA HIS A 5 -0.96 -6.45 -1.53
C HIS A 5 0.21 -7.17 -0.84
N LEU A 6 0.96 -7.99 -1.59
CA LEU A 6 2.16 -8.63 -1.07
C LEU A 6 3.23 -7.59 -0.77
N MET A 7 3.49 -6.67 -1.71
CA MET A 7 4.47 -5.60 -1.54
C MET A 7 4.14 -4.71 -0.35
N ALA A 8 2.85 -4.43 -0.10
CA ALA A 8 2.40 -3.69 1.06
C ALA A 8 2.72 -4.43 2.37
N ALA A 9 2.42 -5.74 2.42
CA ALA A 9 2.74 -6.58 3.58
C ALA A 9 4.26 -6.66 3.82
N LEU A 10 5.06 -6.86 2.77
CA LEU A 10 6.53 -6.91 2.88
C LEU A 10 7.11 -5.59 3.40
N ALA A 11 6.66 -4.46 2.85
CA ALA A 11 7.12 -3.14 3.26
C ALA A 11 6.74 -2.83 4.71
N ALA A 12 5.51 -3.15 5.11
CA ALA A 12 5.03 -2.94 6.47
C ALA A 12 5.73 -3.84 7.49
N SER A 13 5.96 -5.10 7.14
CA SER A 13 6.73 -6.07 7.94
C SER A 13 8.22 -5.81 7.93
N ARG A 14 8.67 -4.75 7.24
CA ARG A 14 10.08 -4.36 7.19
C ARG A 14 10.98 -5.47 6.64
N ILE A 15 10.50 -6.22 5.66
CA ILE A 15 11.32 -7.19 4.93
C ILE A 15 12.11 -6.46 3.85
N ASP A 16 13.44 -6.60 3.90
CA ASP A 16 14.35 -6.01 2.91
C ASP A 16 14.67 -7.00 1.78
N ASP A 17 14.90 -8.27 2.12
CA ASP A 17 15.28 -9.33 1.19
C ASP A 17 14.32 -10.52 1.27
N VAL A 18 13.77 -10.95 0.13
CA VAL A 18 12.88 -12.11 0.02
C VAL A 18 12.91 -12.70 -1.39
N ILE A 19 12.75 -14.01 -1.49
CA ILE A 19 12.46 -14.69 -2.76
C ILE A 19 10.99 -15.08 -2.76
N VAL A 20 10.25 -14.60 -3.76
CA VAL A 20 8.84 -14.92 -3.94
C VAL A 20 8.70 -15.82 -5.18
N GLU A 21 8.36 -17.09 -4.96
CA GLU A 21 8.13 -18.05 -6.03
C GLU A 21 6.63 -18.27 -6.24
N VAL A 22 6.21 -18.26 -7.51
CA VAL A 22 4.83 -18.56 -7.91
C VAL A 22 4.86 -19.50 -9.11
N ASN A 23 4.02 -20.53 -9.08
CA ASN A 23 3.91 -21.53 -10.15
C ASN A 23 2.79 -21.20 -11.16
N ALA A 24 2.35 -19.94 -11.17
CA ALA A 24 1.29 -19.39 -12.01
C ALA A 24 1.64 -17.95 -12.44
N PRO A 25 0.95 -17.37 -13.43
CA PRO A 25 1.25 -16.01 -13.91
C PRO A 25 0.96 -14.87 -12.92
N GLU A 26 0.23 -15.15 -11.84
CA GLU A 26 -0.21 -14.14 -10.87
C GLU A 26 -0.15 -14.69 -9.43
N LEU A 27 0.07 -13.79 -8.47
CA LEU A 27 -0.04 -14.10 -7.05
C LEU A 27 -1.50 -14.41 -6.67
N PRO A 28 -1.73 -15.25 -5.64
CA PRO A 28 -3.06 -15.47 -5.11
C PRO A 28 -3.64 -14.16 -4.54
N ILE A 29 -4.89 -13.87 -4.88
CA ILE A 29 -5.62 -12.70 -4.35
C ILE A 29 -6.08 -12.89 -2.89
N PHE A 30 -6.10 -14.13 -2.41
CA PHE A 30 -6.66 -14.54 -1.13
C PHE A 30 -8.06 -13.98 -0.88
N ASP A 31 -8.23 -13.16 0.16
CA ASP A 31 -9.48 -12.52 0.53
C ASP A 31 -9.61 -11.08 -0.02
N GLY A 32 -8.69 -10.68 -0.89
CA GLY A 32 -8.63 -9.33 -1.48
C GLY A 32 -7.87 -8.32 -0.64
N SER A 33 -7.29 -8.71 0.50
CA SER A 33 -6.53 -7.83 1.39
C SER A 33 -5.06 -8.28 1.52
N ALA A 34 -4.27 -7.58 2.34
CA ALA A 34 -2.90 -7.96 2.67
C ALA A 34 -2.80 -8.84 3.94
N ALA A 35 -3.89 -9.00 4.71
CA ALA A 35 -3.88 -9.74 5.97
C ALA A 35 -3.41 -11.21 5.82
N PRO A 36 -3.80 -11.96 4.76
CA PRO A 36 -3.27 -13.31 4.55
C PRO A 36 -1.76 -13.33 4.30
N PHE A 37 -1.22 -12.35 3.57
CA PHE A 37 0.22 -12.22 3.36
C PHE A 37 0.95 -11.89 4.67
N LEU A 38 0.40 -10.95 5.44
CA LEU A 38 0.96 -10.58 6.75
C LEU A 38 1.01 -11.79 7.69
N PHE A 39 -0.08 -12.57 7.77
CA PHE A 39 -0.12 -13.80 8.55
C PHE A 39 0.95 -14.82 8.12
N LEU A 40 1.16 -15.01 6.81
CA LEU A 40 2.19 -15.92 6.29
C LEU A 40 3.60 -15.43 6.63
N ILE A 41 3.85 -14.13 6.54
CA ILE A 41 5.12 -13.50 6.93
C ILE A 41 5.39 -13.71 8.43
N GLU A 42 4.41 -13.43 9.29
CA GLU A 42 4.53 -13.63 10.74
C GLU A 42 4.75 -15.10 11.10
N SER A 43 4.08 -16.01 10.40
CA SER A 43 4.23 -17.45 10.58
C SER A 43 5.62 -17.95 10.16
N ALA A 44 6.20 -17.37 9.12
CA ALA A 44 7.56 -17.70 8.67
C ALA A 44 8.63 -17.15 9.61
N GLY A 45 8.35 -16.00 10.26
CA GLY A 45 9.29 -15.28 11.10
C GLY A 45 10.29 -14.46 10.29
N LEU A 46 11.03 -13.60 10.99
CA LEU A 46 12.05 -12.73 10.41
C LEU A 46 13.44 -13.20 10.87
N THR A 47 14.42 -13.12 9.98
CA THR A 47 15.83 -13.38 10.28
C THR A 47 16.65 -12.15 9.95
N ASP A 48 17.37 -11.61 10.92
CA ASP A 48 18.37 -10.58 10.67
C ASP A 48 19.57 -11.19 9.91
N HIS A 49 20.14 -10.41 8.99
CA HIS A 49 21.39 -10.76 8.33
C HIS A 49 22.36 -9.58 8.40
N GLU A 50 23.66 -9.86 8.20
CA GLU A 50 24.66 -8.81 8.17
C GLU A 50 24.33 -7.80 7.07
N GLY A 51 24.24 -6.53 7.45
CA GLY A 51 23.84 -5.47 6.55
C GLY A 51 23.39 -4.22 7.29
N THR A 52 23.15 -3.15 6.53
CA THR A 52 22.52 -1.94 7.04
C THR A 52 21.30 -1.67 6.18
N ARG A 53 20.17 -1.38 6.82
CA ARG A 53 18.93 -1.12 6.11
C ARG A 53 19.09 0.16 5.29
N GLU A 54 18.77 0.08 4.01
CA GLU A 54 18.76 1.25 3.14
C GLU A 54 17.43 1.99 3.24
N THR A 55 17.48 3.32 3.23
CA THR A 55 16.32 4.21 3.29
C THR A 55 16.48 5.34 2.28
N ILE A 56 15.41 5.62 1.53
CA ILE A 56 15.30 6.72 0.57
C ILE A 56 14.69 7.91 1.32
N GLU A 57 15.53 8.86 1.72
CA GLU A 57 15.09 10.11 2.33
C GLU A 57 14.64 11.09 1.25
N ILE A 58 13.41 11.59 1.35
CA ILE A 58 12.88 12.62 0.43
C ILE A 58 13.44 14.00 0.80
N LEU A 59 14.10 14.66 -0.14
CA LEU A 59 14.77 15.96 0.04
C LEU A 59 14.01 17.15 -0.54
N ARG A 60 13.13 16.90 -1.53
CA ARG A 60 12.31 17.93 -2.19
C ARG A 60 10.88 17.45 -2.38
N ASN A 61 9.97 18.40 -2.57
CA ASN A 61 8.61 18.06 -2.97
C ASN A 61 8.64 17.52 -4.41
N VAL A 62 8.12 16.32 -4.61
CA VAL A 62 7.97 15.69 -5.92
C VAL A 62 6.49 15.42 -6.12
N ARG A 63 5.91 15.97 -7.19
CA ARG A 63 4.47 15.91 -7.43
C ARG A 63 4.18 15.52 -8.87
N VAL A 64 3.23 14.62 -9.06
CA VAL A 64 2.65 14.27 -10.36
C VAL A 64 1.15 14.49 -10.31
N GLU A 65 0.59 14.98 -11.42
CA GLU A 65 -0.84 15.25 -11.55
C GLU A 65 -1.35 14.72 -12.88
N ARG A 66 -2.58 14.21 -12.88
CA ARG A 66 -3.28 13.77 -14.08
C ARG A 66 -4.77 13.81 -13.86
N ASP A 67 -5.52 14.42 -14.78
CA ASP A 67 -6.99 14.42 -14.79
C ASP A 67 -7.63 14.85 -13.45
N GLY A 68 -6.99 15.80 -12.76
CA GLY A 68 -7.40 16.31 -11.44
C GLY A 68 -7.02 15.42 -10.24
N ALA A 69 -6.44 14.25 -10.47
CA ALA A 69 -5.78 13.45 -9.43
C ALA A 69 -4.34 13.90 -9.24
N PHE A 70 -3.79 13.68 -8.04
CA PHE A 70 -2.37 13.95 -7.77
C PHE A 70 -1.77 12.97 -6.77
N ALA A 71 -0.47 12.74 -6.90
CA ALA A 71 0.35 12.07 -5.90
C ALA A 71 1.60 12.92 -5.63
N GLU A 72 2.00 13.04 -4.37
CA GLU A 72 3.10 13.91 -3.95
C GLU A 72 3.90 13.30 -2.80
N LEU A 73 5.23 13.35 -2.91
CA LEU A 73 6.17 13.08 -1.84
C LEU A 73 6.74 14.39 -1.32
N ARG A 74 6.85 14.53 0.00
CA ARG A 74 7.46 15.68 0.68
C ARG A 74 8.50 15.25 1.70
N PRO A 75 9.53 16.06 1.96
CA PRO A 75 10.45 15.83 3.08
C PRO A 75 9.73 15.84 4.42
N HIS A 76 10.22 15.10 5.42
CA HIS A 76 9.75 15.25 6.80
C HIS A 76 10.16 16.59 7.43
N GLY A 77 11.29 17.16 6.99
CA GLY A 77 11.97 18.28 7.65
C GLY A 77 13.19 17.80 8.43
N LEU A 78 13.95 18.72 9.02
CA LEU A 78 15.19 18.40 9.72
C LEU A 78 14.93 17.45 10.90
N GLY A 79 15.56 16.28 10.89
CA GLY A 79 15.52 15.30 11.99
C GLY A 79 14.26 14.42 12.04
N GLY A 80 13.33 14.53 11.09
CA GLY A 80 12.17 13.64 11.00
C GLY A 80 12.48 12.35 10.25
N ALA A 81 11.92 11.24 10.72
CA ALA A 81 12.06 9.91 10.12
C ALA A 81 10.70 9.19 10.12
N GLY A 82 10.60 8.15 9.32
CA GLY A 82 9.37 7.38 9.14
C GLY A 82 8.66 7.72 7.84
N PHE A 83 7.43 7.22 7.70
CA PHE A 83 6.65 7.42 6.49
C PHE A 83 5.21 7.76 6.84
N ASP A 84 4.83 9.03 6.70
CA ASP A 84 3.44 9.45 6.87
C ASP A 84 2.72 9.39 5.53
N LEU A 85 1.51 8.85 5.49
CA LEU A 85 0.68 8.79 4.31
C LEU A 85 -0.67 9.46 4.56
N SER A 86 -1.11 10.26 3.59
CA SER A 86 -2.45 10.86 3.56
C SER A 86 -3.06 10.64 2.17
N LEU A 87 -4.25 10.07 2.12
CA LEU A 87 -4.98 9.84 0.87
C LEU A 87 -6.42 10.31 0.99
N ALA A 88 -6.91 10.95 -0.08
CA ALA A 88 -8.32 11.23 -0.28
C ALA A 88 -8.81 10.50 -1.54
N ILE A 89 -9.99 9.91 -1.46
CA ILE A 89 -10.71 9.32 -2.59
C ILE A 89 -12.05 10.04 -2.77
N ASP A 90 -12.60 9.99 -3.98
CA ASP A 90 -13.89 10.57 -4.31
C ASP A 90 -14.50 9.75 -5.46
N PHE A 91 -15.40 8.83 -5.09
CA PHE A 91 -16.08 7.93 -6.01
C PHE A 91 -17.54 8.34 -6.16
N ALA A 92 -18.06 8.26 -7.39
CA ALA A 92 -19.47 8.58 -7.69
C ALA A 92 -20.45 7.60 -7.03
N ALA A 93 -20.04 6.35 -6.79
CA ALA A 93 -20.84 5.38 -6.06
C ALA A 93 -21.07 5.84 -4.61
N ALA A 94 -22.33 6.10 -4.25
CA ALA A 94 -22.70 6.66 -2.95
C ALA A 94 -22.27 5.82 -1.74
N ALA A 95 -22.13 4.49 -1.90
CA ALA A 95 -21.62 3.62 -0.85
C ALA A 95 -20.13 3.85 -0.53
N ILE A 96 -19.38 4.42 -1.47
CA ILE A 96 -17.95 4.77 -1.29
C ILE A 96 -17.85 6.26 -0.97
N GLY A 97 -18.33 7.11 -1.89
CA GLY A 97 -18.31 8.57 -1.76
C GLY A 97 -16.91 9.16 -1.62
N ALA A 98 -16.86 10.34 -0.98
CA ALA A 98 -15.62 11.02 -0.64
C ALA A 98 -15.14 10.58 0.74
N GLN A 99 -13.88 10.13 0.81
CA GLN A 99 -13.26 9.66 2.04
C GLN A 99 -11.81 10.16 2.12
N ALA A 100 -11.30 10.33 3.34
CA ALA A 100 -9.90 10.65 3.58
C ALA A 100 -9.36 9.82 4.73
N TYR A 101 -8.10 9.39 4.61
CA TYR A 101 -7.40 8.64 5.65
C TYR A 101 -5.95 9.08 5.77
N ARG A 102 -5.41 8.98 6.99
CA ARG A 102 -4.02 9.30 7.31
C ARG A 102 -3.45 8.24 8.23
N LEU A 103 -2.19 7.89 8.01
CA LEU A 103 -1.48 6.89 8.78
C LEU A 103 0.01 7.20 8.82
N THR A 104 0.66 7.05 9.98
CA THR A 104 2.11 6.89 10.04
C THR A 104 2.42 5.40 9.94
N LEU A 105 3.18 5.00 8.92
CA LEU A 105 3.44 3.58 8.66
C LEU A 105 4.37 2.98 9.70
N THR A 106 3.82 2.07 10.50
CA THR A 106 4.54 1.15 11.38
C THR A 106 3.99 -0.26 11.18
N PRO A 107 4.72 -1.33 11.57
CA PRO A 107 4.19 -2.70 11.50
C PRO A 107 2.82 -2.82 12.21
N ASP A 108 2.73 -2.33 13.45
CA ASP A 108 1.51 -2.39 14.25
C ASP A 108 0.35 -1.60 13.61
N ALA A 109 0.63 -0.39 13.13
CA ALA A 109 -0.39 0.46 12.52
C ALA A 109 -0.88 -0.15 11.20
N PHE A 110 0.01 -0.73 10.39
CA PHE A 110 -0.40 -1.44 9.17
C PHE A 110 -1.27 -2.65 9.49
N ALA A 111 -0.85 -3.49 10.44
CA ALA A 111 -1.58 -4.69 10.85
C ALA A 111 -2.99 -4.35 11.36
N ALA A 112 -3.10 -3.35 12.23
CA ALA A 112 -4.37 -2.95 12.84
C ALA A 112 -5.28 -2.17 11.88
N GLU A 113 -4.71 -1.37 10.97
CA GLU A 113 -5.49 -0.34 10.27
C GLU A 113 -5.63 -0.57 8.77
N LEU A 114 -4.71 -1.26 8.10
CA LEU A 114 -4.72 -1.41 6.65
C LEU A 114 -4.81 -2.87 6.20
N ALA A 115 -4.12 -3.79 6.88
CA ALA A 115 -3.89 -5.15 6.38
C ALA A 115 -5.17 -5.87 5.97
N ALA A 116 -6.26 -5.72 6.74
CA ALA A 116 -7.53 -6.38 6.47
C ALA A 116 -8.44 -5.67 5.46
N ALA A 117 -8.06 -4.49 4.93
CA ALA A 117 -8.89 -3.73 4.00
C ALA A 117 -8.89 -4.35 2.60
N ARG A 118 -10.05 -4.83 2.17
CA ARG A 118 -10.18 -5.59 0.92
C ARG A 118 -10.30 -4.71 -0.31
N THR A 119 -9.86 -5.26 -1.43
CA THR A 119 -10.08 -4.69 -2.76
C THR A 119 -11.55 -4.61 -3.08
N PHE A 120 -11.89 -3.74 -4.03
CA PHE A 120 -13.27 -3.46 -4.37
C PHE A 120 -13.45 -3.15 -5.86
N THR A 121 -14.66 -3.40 -6.36
CA THR A 121 -15.05 -3.11 -7.73
C THR A 121 -16.51 -2.69 -7.80
N GLN A 122 -16.86 -1.88 -8.79
CA GLN A 122 -18.25 -1.54 -9.05
C GLN A 122 -18.93 -2.66 -9.85
N ALA A 123 -20.15 -3.04 -9.48
CA ALA A 123 -20.89 -4.11 -10.13
C ALA A 123 -21.01 -3.92 -11.66
N ALA A 124 -21.18 -2.68 -12.09
CA ALA A 124 -21.26 -2.30 -13.50
C ALA A 124 -19.95 -2.57 -14.29
N GLU A 125 -18.79 -2.65 -13.63
CA GLU A 125 -17.49 -2.89 -14.26
C GLU A 125 -17.21 -4.39 -14.46
N ILE A 126 -17.85 -5.27 -13.69
CA ILE A 126 -17.54 -6.70 -13.64
C ILE A 126 -17.71 -7.38 -15.00
N GLU A 127 -18.82 -7.12 -15.71
CA GLU A 127 -19.07 -7.73 -17.02
C GLU A 127 -18.01 -7.31 -18.03
N ALA A 128 -17.66 -6.03 -18.07
CA ALA A 128 -16.63 -5.50 -18.97
C ALA A 128 -15.25 -6.09 -18.66
N LEU A 129 -14.89 -6.18 -17.37
CA LEU A 129 -13.63 -6.82 -16.94
C LEU A 129 -13.57 -8.28 -17.37
N ARG A 130 -14.65 -9.05 -17.16
CA ARG A 130 -14.71 -10.46 -17.56
C ARG A 130 -14.64 -10.62 -19.08
N ALA A 131 -15.33 -9.77 -19.83
CA ALA A 131 -15.27 -9.76 -21.29
C ALA A 131 -13.85 -9.45 -21.82
N ALA A 132 -13.10 -8.59 -21.12
CA ALA A 132 -11.69 -8.30 -21.39
C ALA A 132 -10.74 -9.41 -20.90
N GLY A 133 -11.26 -10.49 -20.32
CA GLY A 133 -10.47 -11.61 -19.80
C GLY A 133 -9.82 -11.35 -18.43
N LEU A 134 -10.20 -10.27 -17.75
CA LEU A 134 -9.76 -9.87 -16.41
C LEU A 134 -10.73 -10.36 -15.32
N ALA A 135 -10.33 -10.25 -14.05
CA ALA A 135 -11.16 -10.58 -12.88
C ALA A 135 -11.82 -11.98 -12.90
N LYS A 136 -11.21 -12.95 -13.61
CA LYS A 136 -11.76 -14.32 -13.78
C LYS A 136 -11.88 -15.08 -12.46
N GLY A 137 -11.01 -14.81 -11.49
CA GLY A 137 -11.06 -15.37 -10.14
C GLY A 137 -11.86 -14.53 -9.13
N GLY A 138 -12.49 -13.44 -9.56
CA GLY A 138 -13.20 -12.50 -8.69
C GLY A 138 -14.51 -13.08 -8.14
N SER A 139 -14.71 -12.93 -6.83
CA SER A 139 -15.90 -13.34 -6.10
C SER A 139 -16.13 -12.43 -4.88
N LEU A 140 -17.31 -12.51 -4.25
CA LEU A 140 -17.58 -11.79 -3.00
C LEU A 140 -16.66 -12.21 -1.85
N ALA A 141 -16.01 -13.38 -1.95
CA ALA A 141 -15.04 -13.84 -0.95
C ALA A 141 -13.69 -13.12 -1.04
N ASN A 142 -13.39 -12.45 -2.16
CA ASN A 142 -12.09 -11.83 -2.41
C ASN A 142 -12.15 -10.39 -2.94
N ALA A 143 -13.34 -9.80 -2.99
CA ALA A 143 -13.54 -8.40 -3.32
C ALA A 143 -14.85 -7.89 -2.71
N ILE A 144 -14.86 -6.60 -2.37
CA ILE A 144 -16.09 -5.87 -2.06
C ILE A 144 -16.73 -5.47 -3.39
N VAL A 145 -18.00 -5.82 -3.60
CA VAL A 145 -18.73 -5.41 -4.79
C VAL A 145 -19.74 -4.33 -4.42
N VAL A 146 -19.62 -3.19 -5.11
CA VAL A 146 -20.44 -2.01 -4.87
C VAL A 146 -21.42 -1.79 -6.01
N ASP A 147 -22.70 -1.60 -5.70
CA ASP A 147 -23.75 -1.25 -6.65
C ASP A 147 -24.42 0.06 -6.22
N GLY A 148 -23.88 1.17 -6.69
CA GLY A 148 -24.34 2.52 -6.34
C GLY A 148 -24.26 2.80 -4.84
N ALA A 149 -25.40 2.72 -4.16
CA ALA A 149 -25.53 2.93 -2.71
C ALA A 149 -25.46 1.62 -1.89
N LYS A 150 -25.32 0.47 -2.54
CA LYS A 150 -25.34 -0.85 -1.89
C LYS A 150 -23.97 -1.51 -1.90
N ILE A 151 -23.68 -2.22 -0.81
CA ILE A 151 -22.58 -3.18 -0.72
C ILE A 151 -23.22 -4.56 -0.86
N LEU A 152 -22.75 -5.37 -1.82
CA LEU A 152 -23.35 -6.67 -2.12
C LEU A 152 -22.84 -7.80 -1.23
N ASN A 153 -21.74 -7.58 -0.52
CA ASN A 153 -21.16 -8.49 0.46
C ASN A 153 -22.12 -8.65 1.66
N PRO A 154 -22.65 -9.86 1.94
CA PRO A 154 -23.60 -10.08 3.04
C PRO A 154 -23.03 -9.71 4.43
N GLU A 155 -21.73 -9.86 4.61
CA GLU A 155 -21.00 -9.53 5.83
C GLU A 155 -20.70 -8.03 5.97
N GLY A 156 -20.94 -7.23 4.93
CA GLY A 156 -20.65 -5.80 4.91
C GLY A 156 -19.16 -5.47 4.83
N LEU A 157 -18.78 -4.33 5.41
CA LEU A 157 -17.39 -3.87 5.48
C LEU A 157 -16.71 -4.33 6.77
N ARG A 158 -15.38 -4.51 6.71
CA ARG A 158 -14.51 -4.73 7.88
C ARG A 158 -14.20 -3.41 8.58
N PHE A 159 -14.25 -2.29 7.85
CA PHE A 159 -14.07 -0.93 8.35
C PHE A 159 -15.09 -0.01 7.69
N ASP A 160 -15.62 0.97 8.42
CA ASP A 160 -16.55 1.96 7.85
C ASP A 160 -15.96 2.72 6.65
N ASN A 161 -14.64 2.89 6.64
CA ASN A 161 -13.86 3.52 5.58
C ASN A 161 -12.89 2.54 4.89
N GLU A 162 -13.31 1.28 4.70
CA GLU A 162 -12.50 0.20 4.09
C GLU A 162 -11.94 0.57 2.71
N PHE A 163 -12.70 1.32 1.90
CA PHE A 163 -12.28 1.72 0.55
C PHE A 163 -11.03 2.61 0.54
N VAL A 164 -11.00 3.69 1.34
CA VAL A 164 -9.81 4.56 1.40
C VAL A 164 -8.63 3.88 2.09
N ARG A 165 -8.89 3.00 3.06
CA ARG A 165 -7.84 2.17 3.69
C ARG A 165 -7.22 1.23 2.66
N HIS A 166 -8.01 0.59 1.82
CA HIS A 166 -7.51 -0.27 0.75
C HIS A 166 -6.71 0.53 -0.28
N LYS A 167 -7.19 1.70 -0.72
CA LYS A 167 -6.40 2.56 -1.63
C LYS A 167 -5.11 3.06 -0.98
N LEU A 168 -5.05 3.20 0.35
CA LEU A 168 -3.81 3.52 1.06
C LEU A 168 -2.88 2.30 1.16
N LEU A 169 -3.42 1.08 1.32
CA LEU A 169 -2.68 -0.17 1.22
C LEU A 169 -2.04 -0.31 -0.18
N ASP A 170 -2.78 -0.03 -1.25
CA ASP A 170 -2.25 0.02 -2.62
C ASP A 170 -1.05 0.97 -2.72
N VAL A 171 -1.16 2.18 -2.15
CA VAL A 171 -0.07 3.16 -2.14
C VAL A 171 1.16 2.62 -1.42
N VAL A 172 1.00 1.95 -0.27
CA VAL A 172 2.14 1.34 0.45
C VAL A 172 2.82 0.31 -0.44
N GLY A 173 2.04 -0.56 -1.10
CA GLY A 173 2.58 -1.59 -2.00
C GLY A 173 3.25 -1.02 -3.25
N ASP A 174 2.62 -0.05 -3.91
CA ASP A 174 3.16 0.60 -5.10
C ASP A 174 4.47 1.33 -4.81
N LEU A 175 4.54 2.06 -3.68
CA LEU A 175 5.73 2.82 -3.30
C LEU A 175 6.86 1.94 -2.78
N ALA A 176 6.57 0.73 -2.30
CA ALA A 176 7.58 -0.27 -1.96
C ALA A 176 8.44 -0.68 -3.17
N LEU A 177 7.93 -0.51 -4.40
CA LEU A 177 8.69 -0.73 -5.64
C LEU A 177 9.85 0.27 -5.83
N ALA A 178 9.99 1.27 -4.95
CA ALA A 178 11.19 2.11 -4.86
C ALA A 178 12.47 1.31 -4.53
N GLY A 179 12.32 0.10 -3.99
CA GLY A 179 13.42 -0.83 -3.71
C GLY A 179 14.18 -0.54 -2.40
N ALA A 180 13.66 0.34 -1.55
CA ALA A 180 14.11 0.59 -0.19
C ALA A 180 13.02 1.34 0.58
N ALA A 181 13.08 1.35 1.91
CA ALA A 181 12.12 2.07 2.74
C ALA A 181 12.16 3.57 2.42
N ILE A 182 11.00 4.21 2.28
CA ILE A 182 10.92 5.66 2.06
C ILE A 182 10.84 6.37 3.42
N SER A 183 11.64 7.43 3.59
CA SER A 183 11.51 8.38 4.70
C SER A 183 11.00 9.72 4.18
N GLY A 184 9.77 10.07 4.51
CA GLY A 184 9.10 11.25 4.01
C GLY A 184 7.60 11.25 4.25
N ARG A 185 6.87 12.07 3.50
CA ARG A 185 5.41 12.19 3.62
C ARG A 185 4.76 12.05 2.26
N PHE A 186 3.81 11.13 2.14
CA PHE A 186 2.98 10.96 0.95
C PHE A 186 1.65 11.70 1.10
N PHE A 187 1.25 12.42 0.04
CA PHE A 187 -0.07 13.02 -0.11
C PHE A 187 -0.67 12.61 -1.45
N GLY A 188 -1.87 12.05 -1.42
CA GLY A 188 -2.60 11.66 -2.61
C GLY A 188 -4.05 12.15 -2.62
N SER A 189 -4.55 12.45 -3.81
CA SER A 189 -5.98 12.61 -4.06
C SER A 189 -6.36 11.87 -5.34
N ARG A 190 -7.31 10.94 -5.22
CA ARG A 190 -7.84 10.10 -6.32
C ARG A 190 -6.73 9.36 -7.08
N THR A 191 -5.72 8.88 -6.36
CA THR A 191 -4.60 8.16 -6.97
C THR A 191 -4.98 6.74 -7.37
N GLY A 192 -4.19 6.18 -8.28
CA GLY A 192 -4.19 4.76 -8.63
C GLY A 192 -2.79 4.33 -9.06
N HIS A 193 -2.59 3.04 -9.32
CA HIS A 193 -1.26 2.44 -9.55
C HIS A 193 -0.42 3.19 -10.59
N ALA A 194 -1.03 3.60 -11.71
CA ALA A 194 -0.32 4.36 -12.74
C ALA A 194 0.25 5.70 -12.24
N LEU A 195 -0.49 6.41 -11.40
CA LEU A 195 -0.04 7.70 -10.86
C LEU A 195 0.99 7.51 -9.73
N ASN A 196 0.82 6.47 -8.92
CA ASN A 196 1.79 6.10 -7.88
C ASN A 196 3.14 5.68 -8.51
N ASN A 197 3.10 4.89 -9.58
CA ASN A 197 4.30 4.53 -10.34
C ASN A 197 4.93 5.75 -11.04
N ALA A 198 4.12 6.63 -11.64
CA ALA A 198 4.62 7.88 -12.22
C ALA A 198 5.32 8.77 -11.18
N LEU A 199 4.84 8.77 -9.93
CA LEU A 199 5.50 9.47 -8.82
C LEU A 199 6.89 8.92 -8.53
N LEU A 200 7.07 7.59 -8.52
CA LEU A 200 8.39 6.98 -8.35
C LEU A 200 9.32 7.33 -9.52
N HIS A 201 8.83 7.30 -10.76
CA HIS A 201 9.61 7.74 -11.90
C HIS A 201 10.04 9.22 -11.76
N ALA A 202 9.15 10.10 -11.34
CA ALA A 202 9.45 11.51 -11.09
C ALA A 202 10.45 11.70 -9.94
N LEU A 203 10.34 10.89 -8.87
CA LEU A 203 11.27 10.89 -7.75
C LEU A 203 12.70 10.59 -8.23
N PHE A 204 12.86 9.50 -8.99
CA PHE A 204 14.16 9.02 -9.45
C PHE A 204 14.72 9.77 -10.67
N ALA A 205 13.93 10.64 -11.31
CA ALA A 205 14.37 11.44 -12.45
C ALA A 205 15.40 12.52 -12.09
N ASP A 206 15.45 12.96 -10.83
CA ASP A 206 16.42 13.94 -10.33
C ASP A 206 17.03 13.46 -8.99
N PRO A 207 18.34 13.17 -8.94
CA PRO A 207 19.03 12.79 -7.71
C PRO A 207 18.93 13.84 -6.59
N ALA A 208 18.60 15.09 -6.89
CA ALA A 208 18.39 16.11 -5.88
C ALA A 208 17.05 15.95 -5.12
N ASN A 209 16.16 15.07 -5.58
CA ASN A 209 14.90 14.76 -4.90
C ASN A 209 15.07 13.85 -3.70
N TYR A 210 16.15 13.05 -3.63
CA TYR A 210 16.32 12.05 -2.59
C TYR A 210 17.78 11.78 -2.21
N ARG A 211 18.00 11.20 -1.04
CA ARG A 211 19.29 10.59 -0.66
C ARG A 211 19.06 9.17 -0.18
N ARG A 212 19.87 8.23 -0.66
CA ARG A 212 19.95 6.90 -0.03
C ARG A 212 20.81 6.99 1.23
N THR A 213 20.25 6.57 2.34
CA THR A 213 20.90 6.52 3.65
C THR A 213 20.93 5.08 4.13
N ARG A 214 21.95 4.74 4.91
CA ARG A 214 22.05 3.46 5.59
C ARG A 214 22.18 3.76 7.07
N ALA A 215 21.20 3.36 7.84
CA ALA A 215 21.32 3.37 9.29
C ALA A 215 21.85 2.00 9.72
N ALA A 216 22.79 1.99 10.68
CA ALA A 216 22.94 0.79 11.50
C ALA A 216 21.57 0.50 12.13
N GLN A 217 21.15 -0.77 12.16
CA GLN A 217 19.98 -1.13 12.96
C GLN A 217 20.19 -0.53 14.35
N ALA A 218 19.33 0.41 14.76
CA ALA A 218 19.27 0.78 16.16
C ALA A 218 18.86 -0.51 16.87
N GLU A 219 19.77 -1.10 17.65
CA GLU A 219 19.42 -2.17 18.57
C GLU A 219 18.18 -1.70 19.32
N ALA A 220 17.06 -2.38 19.12
CA ALA A 220 16.00 -2.37 20.11
C ALA A 220 16.52 -3.16 21.33
N LEU A 221 17.56 -2.62 21.98
CA LEU A 221 18.03 -3.10 23.25
C LEU A 221 17.10 -2.50 24.30
N GLN A 222 16.52 -3.42 25.09
CA GLN A 222 15.79 -3.20 26.34
C GLN A 222 14.30 -2.85 26.23
N LEU A 223 13.46 -3.89 26.32
CA LEU A 223 12.52 -4.09 27.43
C LEU A 223 11.80 -5.45 27.31
N SER A 224 12.52 -6.54 27.60
CA SER A 224 11.89 -7.79 28.04
C SER A 224 12.81 -8.52 29.02
N ALA A 225 13.08 -7.86 30.15
CA ALA A 225 13.59 -8.50 31.35
C ALA A 225 13.03 -7.76 32.56
N ALA A 226 11.83 -8.16 32.99
CA ALA A 226 11.32 -8.04 34.34
C ALA A 226 10.23 -9.10 34.53
#